data_AF-A0A7V9VCV4-F1
#
_entry.id   AF-A0A7V9VCV4-F1
#
_cell.length_a   1.000
_cell.length_b   1.000
_cell.length_c   1.000
_cell.angle_alpha   90.00
_cell.angle_beta   90.00
_cell.angle_gamma   90.00
#
_symmetry.space_group_name_H-M   'P 1'
#
loop_
_entity.id
_entity.type
_entity.pdbx_description
1 polymer ?
#
loop_
_entity_poly.entity_id
_entity_poly.type
_entity_poly.pdbx_seq_one_letter_code
_entity_poly.pdbx_strand_id
1 'polypeptide(L)'
;MDVYNIYMDESPAAEGLDGEAGVEVEFRVVPNSSDDGDPENNAVLAGLDLVDLINLRDVLMQEIDNAALSALEAQLGTMDDEELMP
;
A
#
# COMPACT_ATOMS: atom_id res chain seq x y z
N MET A 1 -17.10 16.36 -14.31
CA MET A 1 -15.78 16.10 -13.71
C MET A 1 -15.88 14.69 -13.20
N ASP A 2 -15.03 13.80 -13.69
CA ASP A 2 -15.10 12.39 -13.31
C ASP A 2 -14.67 12.25 -11.85
N VAL A 3 -15.46 11.48 -11.10
CA VAL A 3 -15.22 11.20 -9.69
C VAL A 3 -14.77 9.76 -9.55
N TYR A 4 -13.78 9.53 -8.70
CA TYR A 4 -13.17 8.24 -8.46
C TYR A 4 -13.27 7.87 -6.98
N ASN A 5 -13.53 6.59 -6.74
CA ASN A 5 -13.60 6.02 -5.41
C ASN A 5 -12.60 4.87 -5.31
N ILE A 6 -11.96 4.73 -4.16
CA ILE A 6 -10.97 3.68 -3.87
C ILE A 6 -11.58 2.73 -2.85
N TYR A 7 -11.63 1.45 -3.22
CA TYR A 7 -12.10 0.35 -2.37
C TYR A 7 -10.90 -0.48 -1.92
N MET A 8 -11.02 -1.09 -0.74
CA MET A 8 -10.02 -1.99 -0.16
C MET A 8 -10.66 -3.35 0.04
N ASP A 9 -10.01 -4.39 -0.47
CA ASP A 9 -10.37 -5.78 -0.24
C ASP A 9 -9.27 -6.44 0.60
N GLU A 10 -9.68 -7.14 1.64
CA GLU A 10 -8.78 -7.83 2.57
C GLU A 10 -8.95 -9.34 2.37
N SER A 11 -7.85 -10.01 2.03
CA SER A 11 -7.84 -11.46 1.90
C SER A 11 -6.75 -12.05 2.78
N PRO A 12 -6.97 -13.24 3.36
CA PRO A 12 -5.90 -13.94 4.05
C PRO A 12 -4.76 -14.17 3.05
N ALA A 13 -3.55 -13.72 3.40
CA ALA A 13 -2.39 -14.00 2.56
C ALA A 13 -2.26 -15.51 2.40
N ALA A 14 -1.88 -15.97 1.21
CA ALA A 14 -1.57 -17.38 1.03
C ALA A 14 -0.52 -17.78 2.06
N GLU A 15 -0.73 -18.87 2.81
CA GLU A 15 0.24 -19.36 3.80
C GLU A 15 1.62 -19.45 3.14
N GLY A 16 2.48 -18.50 3.47
CA GLY A 16 3.88 -18.54 3.07
C GLY A 16 4.54 -19.76 3.70
N LEU A 17 5.59 -20.28 3.05
CA LEU A 17 6.38 -21.42 3.56
C LEU A 17 6.98 -21.19 4.96
N ASP A 18 6.90 -19.97 5.50
CA ASP A 18 7.43 -19.55 6.79
C ASP A 18 6.39 -19.54 7.95
N GLY A 19 5.12 -19.89 7.68
CA GLY A 19 4.10 -20.01 8.73
C GLY A 19 3.62 -18.68 9.33
N GLU A 20 3.94 -17.56 8.69
CA GLU A 20 3.49 -16.23 9.10
C GLU A 20 2.12 -15.95 8.49
N ALA A 21 1.10 -15.80 9.33
CA ALA A 21 -0.24 -15.43 8.90
C ALA A 21 -0.24 -13.96 8.47
N GLY A 22 0.01 -13.72 7.19
CA GLY A 22 -0.11 -12.41 6.56
C GLY A 22 -1.54 -12.09 6.15
N VAL A 23 -1.80 -10.82 5.89
CA VAL A 23 -3.02 -10.34 5.25
C VAL A 23 -2.60 -9.67 3.94
N GLU A 24 -3.24 -10.06 2.84
CA GLU A 24 -3.10 -9.41 1.53
C GLU A 24 -4.21 -8.39 1.35
N VAL A 25 -3.80 -7.15 1.01
CA VAL A 25 -4.72 -6.03 0.80
C VAL A 25 -4.68 -5.62 -0.67
N GLU A 26 -5.83 -5.65 -1.34
CA GLU A 26 -6.01 -5.15 -2.72
C GLU A 26 -6.75 -3.81 -2.70
N PHE A 27 -6.20 -2.79 -3.39
CA PHE A 27 -6.88 -1.51 -3.60
C PHE A 27 -7.41 -1.41 -5.03
N ARG A 28 -8.69 -1.05 -5.18
CA ARG A 28 -9.35 -0.91 -6.49
C ARG A 28 -9.90 0.50 -6.68
N VAL A 29 -9.52 1.15 -7.77
CA VAL A 29 -10.03 2.47 -8.16
C VAL A 29 -11.17 2.33 -9.16
N VAL A 30 -12.34 2.88 -8.84
CA VAL A 30 -13.55 2.78 -9.67
C VAL A 30 -14.06 4.19 -10.03
N PRO A 31 -14.21 4.51 -11.33
CA PRO A 31 -14.81 5.77 -11.76
C PRO A 31 -16.34 5.73 -11.61
N ASN A 32 -16.92 6.88 -11.24
CA ASN A 32 -18.36 7.13 -11.19
C ASN A 32 -19.17 6.11 -10.37
N SER A 33 -18.59 5.51 -9.32
CA SER A 33 -19.34 4.65 -8.42
C SER A 33 -20.15 5.48 -7.42
N SER A 34 -21.36 5.00 -7.11
CA SER A 34 -22.20 5.56 -6.05
C SER A 34 -21.92 4.77 -4.79
N ASP A 35 -21.55 5.47 -3.71
CA ASP A 35 -21.39 4.88 -2.39
C ASP A 35 -22.79 4.78 -1.77
N ASP A 36 -23.45 3.63 -1.91
CA ASP A 36 -24.85 3.41 -1.52
C ASP A 36 -25.06 3.30 0.01
N GLY A 37 -24.02 3.59 0.81
CA GLY A 37 -24.11 3.68 2.28
C GLY A 37 -23.99 2.35 3.01
N ASP A 38 -23.38 1.35 2.39
CA ASP A 38 -23.08 0.05 3.01
C ASP A 38 -21.65 0.07 3.59
N PRO A 39 -21.48 0.16 4.91
CA PRO A 39 -20.17 0.30 5.54
C PRO A 39 -19.19 -0.85 5.26
N GLU A 40 -19.66 -2.03 4.85
CA GLU A 40 -18.81 -3.16 4.46
C GLU A 40 -18.33 -3.06 3.00
N ASN A 41 -19.04 -2.29 2.16
CA ASN A 41 -18.74 -2.09 0.74
C ASN A 41 -18.36 -0.64 0.41
N ASN A 42 -18.25 0.23 1.41
CA ASN A 42 -18.01 1.64 1.18
C ASN A 42 -16.58 1.89 0.70
N ALA A 43 -16.43 2.92 -0.11
CA ALA A 43 -15.11 3.36 -0.52
C ALA A 43 -14.30 3.85 0.70
N VAL A 44 -13.06 3.41 0.79
CA VAL A 44 -12.11 3.89 1.81
C VAL A 44 -11.76 5.36 1.55
N LEU A 45 -11.66 5.72 0.27
CA LEU A 45 -11.53 7.11 -0.17
C LEU A 45 -12.58 7.36 -1.26
N ALA A 46 -13.48 8.30 -1.01
CA ALA A 46 -14.56 8.64 -1.93
C ALA A 46 -14.41 10.07 -2.46
N GLY A 47 -14.98 10.34 -3.63
CA GLY A 47 -15.11 11.70 -4.14
C GLY A 47 -13.83 12.29 -4.72
N LEU A 48 -12.85 11.46 -5.08
CA LEU A 48 -11.56 11.92 -5.59
C LEU A 48 -11.70 12.39 -7.03
N ASP A 49 -11.01 13.47 -7.37
CA ASP A 49 -10.81 13.83 -8.77
C ASP A 49 -9.50 13.25 -9.33
N LEU A 50 -9.23 13.49 -10.62
CA LEU A 50 -8.02 12.99 -11.26
C LEU A 50 -6.74 13.61 -10.68
N VAL A 51 -6.80 14.86 -10.22
CA VAL A 51 -5.65 15.55 -9.61
C VAL A 51 -5.36 14.93 -8.25
N ASP A 52 -6.39 14.61 -7.48
CA ASP A 52 -6.27 13.91 -6.20
C ASP A 52 -5.63 12.52 -6.37
N LEU A 53 -6.03 11.76 -7.40
CA LEU A 53 -5.42 10.45 -7.70
C LEU A 53 -3.94 10.56 -8.07
N ILE A 54 -3.57 11.59 -8.84
CA ILE A 54 -2.17 11.84 -9.20
C ILE A 54 -1.36 12.19 -7.96
N ASN A 55 -1.88 13.05 -7.09
CA ASN A 55 -1.22 13.42 -5.85
C ASN A 55 -1.07 12.20 -4.92
N LEU A 56 -2.09 11.36 -4.81
CA LEU A 56 -2.04 10.14 -4.00
C LEU A 56 -0.95 9.19 -4.52
N ARG A 57 -0.87 9.00 -5.85
CA ARG A 57 0.20 8.21 -6.47
C ARG A 57 1.58 8.75 -6.12
N ASP A 58 1.78 10.05 -6.26
CA ASP A 58 3.10 10.66 -6.08
C ASP A 58 3.57 10.55 -4.62
N VAL A 59 2.65 10.72 -3.65
CA VAL A 59 2.94 10.50 -2.22
C VAL A 59 3.26 9.03 -1.93
N LEU A 60 2.46 8.09 -2.44
CA LEU A 60 2.70 6.66 -2.23
C LEU A 60 4.05 6.20 -2.81
N MET A 61 4.41 6.70 -4.00
CA MET A 61 5.71 6.41 -4.61
C MET A 61 6.86 6.92 -3.74
N GLN A 62 6.76 8.14 -3.20
CA GLN A 62 7.77 8.69 -2.30
C GLN A 62 7.92 7.85 -1.03
N GLU A 63 6.82 7.38 -0.44
CA GLU A 63 6.86 6.54 0.75
C GLU A 63 7.48 5.17 0.47
N ILE A 64 7.20 4.57 -0.70
CA ILE A 64 7.84 3.34 -1.15
C ILE A 64 9.35 3.54 -1.30
N ASP A 65 9.77 4.64 -1.92
CA ASP A 65 11.19 4.96 -2.09
C ASP A 65 11.89 5.15 -0.72
N ASN A 66 11.24 5.83 0.22
CA ASN A 66 11.74 6.00 1.59
C ASN A 66 11.88 4.65 2.32
N ALA A 67 10.87 3.78 2.20
CA ALA A 67 10.89 2.44 2.81
C ALA A 67 11.98 1.56 2.18
N ALA A 68 12.15 1.62 0.86
CA ALA A 68 13.22 0.91 0.16
C ALA A 68 14.61 1.39 0.59
N LEU A 69 14.80 2.71 0.76
CA LEU A 69 16.05 3.27 1.27
C LEU A 69 16.32 2.81 2.70
N SER A 70 15.32 2.86 3.58
CA SER A 70 15.47 2.40 4.97
C SER A 70 15.80 0.91 5.07
N ALA A 71 15.17 0.07 4.22
CA ALA A 71 15.49 -1.34 4.15
C ALA A 71 16.93 -1.60 3.67
N LEU A 72 17.40 -0.82 2.69
CA LEU A 72 18.78 -0.90 2.19
C LEU A 72 19.79 -0.48 3.27
N GLU A 73 19.52 0.61 3.99
CA GLU A 73 20.37 1.08 5.09
C GLU A 73 20.44 0.05 6.23
N ALA A 74 19.32 -0.60 6.56
CA ALA A 74 19.31 -1.70 7.53
C ALA A 74 20.19 -2.87 7.06
N GLN A 75 20.11 -3.23 5.77
CA GLN A 75 20.93 -4.30 5.21
C GLN A 75 22.43 -3.95 5.17
N LEU A 76 22.79 -2.71 4.82
CA LEU A 76 24.17 -2.22 4.84
C LEU A 76 24.74 -2.18 6.27
N GLY A 77 23.95 -1.71 7.24
CA GLY A 77 24.34 -1.71 8.65
C GLY A 77 24.60 -3.12 9.21
N THR A 78 23.94 -4.16 8.68
CA THR A 78 24.23 -5.55 9.04
C THR A 78 25.50 -6.11 8.38
N MET A 79 25.89 -5.60 7.20
CA MET A 79 27.11 -6.03 6.52
C MET A 79 28.38 -5.47 7.17
N ASP A 80 28.35 -4.23 7.67
CA ASP A 80 29.48 -3.62 8.36
C ASP A 80 29.81 -4.31 9.71
N ASP A 81 28.83 -4.96 10.36
CA ASP A 81 29.03 -5.71 11.61
C ASP A 81 29.67 -7.11 11.37
N GLU A 82 29.47 -7.73 10.20
CA GLU A 82 30.06 -9.05 9.87
C GLU A 82 31.53 -8.98 9.39
N GLU A 83 31.99 -7.88 8.81
CA GLU A 83 33.40 -7.69 8.40
C GLU A 83 34.32 -7.25 9.57
N LEU A 84 33.76 -6.89 10.72
CA LEU A 84 34.47 -6.43 11.92
C LEU A 84 34.66 -7.52 13.01
N MET A 85 34.21 -8.75 12.77
CA MET A 85 34.58 -9.90 13.60
C MET A 85 35.89 -10.54 13.09
N PRO A 86 36.96 -10.58 13.91
CA PRO A 86 38.30 -11.05 13.51
C PRO A 86 38.39 -12.57 13.27
#